data_AF-A0A7X7KS35-F1
#
_entry.id   AF-A0A7X7KS35-F1
#
_cell.length_a   1.000
_cell.length_b   1.000
_cell.length_c   1.000
_cell.angle_alpha   90.00
_cell.angle_beta   90.00
_cell.angle_gamma   90.00
#
_symmetry.space_group_name_H-M   'P 1'
#
loop_
_entity.id
_entity.type
_entity.pdbx_description
1 polymer ?
#
loop_
_entity_poly.entity_id
_entity_poly.type
_entity_poly.pdbx_seq_one_letter_code
_entity_poly.pdbx_strand_id
1 'polypeptide(L)'
;MNGHTVPRAHLRPGGLLRVPLYLALFCILVWPVLMLVAGSFRSAAPGFDAEWTLAAWTSTFDSPGTGRAMSNALLLSLVTTLAATLLAAGLAFLSERTDVPLRRAV
;
A
#
# COMPACT_ATOMS: atom_id res chain seq x y z
N MET A 1 -43.06 42.48 22.48
CA MET A 1 -42.53 41.20 22.99
C MET A 1 -41.81 40.53 21.83
N ASN A 2 -40.54 40.88 21.60
CA ASN A 2 -39.79 40.42 20.43
C ASN A 2 -38.79 39.36 20.88
N GLY A 3 -39.08 38.09 20.60
CA GLY A 3 -38.21 36.97 20.90
C GLY A 3 -36.97 37.00 20.01
N HIS A 4 -35.83 37.38 20.57
CA HIS A 4 -34.53 37.21 19.94
C HIS A 4 -34.21 35.70 19.88
N THR A 5 -34.40 35.09 18.71
CA THR A 5 -33.94 33.73 18.44
C THR A 5 -32.42 33.75 18.27
N VAL A 6 -31.71 33.37 19.33
CA VAL A 6 -30.25 33.12 19.29
C VAL A 6 -29.96 31.96 18.32
N PRO A 7 -29.10 32.15 17.29
CA PRO A 7 -28.70 31.07 16.40
C PRO A 7 -27.86 30.04 17.18
N ARG A 8 -28.39 28.83 17.36
CA ARG A 8 -27.64 27.71 17.93
C ARG A 8 -26.68 27.17 16.87
N ALA A 9 -25.40 27.50 17.00
CA ALA A 9 -24.34 26.89 16.21
C ALA A 9 -24.33 25.38 16.48
N HIS A 10 -24.86 24.59 15.55
CA HIS A 10 -24.77 23.15 15.58
C HIS A 10 -23.34 22.77 15.16
N LEU A 11 -22.42 22.78 16.13
CA LEU A 11 -21.09 22.20 15.96
C LEU A 11 -21.29 20.70 15.65
N ARG A 12 -21.26 20.33 14.38
CA ARG A 12 -21.40 18.94 13.93
C ARG A 12 -20.15 18.18 14.41
N PRO A 13 -20.26 17.22 15.35
CA PRO A 13 -19.09 16.52 15.91
C PRO A 13 -18.46 15.49 14.94
N GLY A 14 -18.82 15.54 13.64
CA GLY A 14 -18.48 14.52 12.65
C GLY A 14 -16.99 14.43 12.30
N GLY A 15 -16.18 15.43 12.65
CA GLY A 15 -14.72 15.38 12.49
C GLY A 15 -14.03 14.53 13.57
N LEU A 16 -14.48 14.64 14.83
CA LEU A 16 -13.82 14.01 15.99
C LEU A 16 -14.00 12.49 16.00
N LEU A 17 -15.15 11.99 15.51
CA LEU A 17 -15.45 10.57 15.42
C LEU A 17 -14.53 9.82 14.44
N ARG A 18 -13.95 10.51 13.45
CA ARG A 18 -13.09 9.88 12.42
C ARG A 18 -11.62 9.79 12.85
N VAL A 19 -11.20 10.60 13.82
CA VAL A 19 -9.82 10.60 14.36
C VAL A 19 -9.36 9.23 14.83
N PRO A 20 -10.11 8.47 15.67
CA PRO A 20 -9.67 7.16 16.11
C PRO A 20 -9.55 6.15 14.95
N LEU A 21 -10.43 6.25 13.94
CA LEU A 21 -10.36 5.41 12.75
C LEU A 21 -9.07 5.66 11.96
N TYR A 22 -8.73 6.93 11.71
CA TYR A 22 -7.47 7.27 11.03
C TYR A 22 -6.23 6.89 11.84
N LEU A 23 -6.29 7.06 13.17
CA LEU A 23 -5.21 6.62 14.04
C LEU A 23 -5.03 5.09 13.99
N ALA A 24 -6.12 4.33 14.01
CA ALA A 24 -6.06 2.87 13.89
C ALA A 24 -5.49 2.45 12.53
N LEU A 25 -5.96 3.06 11.43
CA LEU A 25 -5.41 2.83 10.09
C LEU A 25 -3.92 3.15 10.02
N PHE A 26 -3.49 4.26 10.61
CA PHE A 26 -2.08 4.63 10.69
C PHE A 26 -1.27 3.58 11.47
N CYS A 27 -1.76 3.14 12.64
CA CYS A 27 -1.09 2.14 13.45
C CYS A 27 -1.01 0.76 12.77
N ILE A 28 -1.97 0.41 11.91
CA ILE A 28 -1.98 -0.89 11.23
C ILE A 28 -1.17 -0.86 9.93
N LEU A 29 -1.22 0.25 9.18
CA LEU A 29 -0.63 0.32 7.84
C LEU A 29 0.75 0.99 7.86
N VAL A 30 0.91 2.08 8.60
CA VAL A 30 2.09 2.95 8.51
C VAL A 30 3.11 2.63 9.59
N TRP A 31 2.65 2.43 10.83
CA TRP A 31 3.53 2.12 11.96
C TRP A 31 4.47 0.92 11.75
N PRO A 32 4.02 -0.26 11.24
CA PRO A 32 4.93 -1.39 11.03
C PRO A 32 5.98 -1.08 9.95
N VAL A 33 5.63 -0.31 8.93
CA VAL A 33 6.58 0.13 7.88
C VAL A 33 7.63 1.06 8.49
N LEU A 34 7.22 2.02 9.33
CA LEU A 34 8.15 2.91 10.03
C LEU A 34 9.10 2.12 10.93
N MET A 35 8.58 1.14 11.67
CA MET A 35 9.41 0.26 12.51
C MET A 35 10.37 -0.59 11.67
N LEU A 36 9.94 -1.10 10.52
CA LEU A 36 10.79 -1.86 9.61
C LEU A 36 11.91 -0.99 9.03
N VAL A 37 11.59 0.21 8.58
CA VAL A 37 12.57 1.17 8.06
C VAL A 37 13.58 1.52 9.14
N ALA A 38 13.11 1.92 10.34
CA ALA A 38 13.99 2.22 11.46
C ALA A 38 14.84 1.02 11.90
N GLY A 39 14.27 -0.19 11.89
CA GLY A 39 14.96 -1.44 12.21
C GLY A 39 16.03 -1.81 11.18
N SER A 40 15.84 -1.47 9.90
CA SER A 40 16.83 -1.77 8.84
C SER A 40 18.17 -1.05 9.03
N PHE A 41 18.19 0.03 9.82
CA PHE A 41 19.40 0.77 10.19
C PHE A 41 19.93 0.40 11.57
N ARG A 42 19.37 -0.61 12.25
CA ARG A 42 19.88 -1.09 13.54
C ARG A 42 20.73 -2.33 13.36
N SER A 43 21.77 -2.45 14.19
CA SER A 43 22.64 -3.63 14.22
C SER A 43 22.02 -4.86 14.88
N ALA A 44 20.97 -4.69 15.68
CA ALA A 44 20.30 -5.76 16.42
C ALA A 44 18.78 -5.62 16.40
N ALA A 45 18.10 -6.72 16.75
CA ALA A 45 16.64 -6.77 16.78
C ALA A 45 16.05 -5.78 17.80
N PRO A 46 14.83 -5.28 17.57
CA PRO A 46 14.14 -4.41 18.53
C PRO A 46 14.05 -5.09 19.90
N GLY A 47 14.55 -4.45 20.96
CA GLY A 47 14.58 -4.98 22.32
C GLY A 47 15.96 -5.34 22.86
N PHE A 48 17.00 -5.31 22.02
CA PHE A 48 18.40 -5.45 22.43
C PHE A 48 19.16 -4.14 22.22
N ASP A 49 20.32 -4.00 22.88
CA ASP A 49 21.23 -2.89 22.64
C ASP A 49 21.67 -2.91 21.16
N ALA A 50 21.37 -1.82 20.46
CA ALA A 50 21.56 -1.70 19.03
C ALA A 50 22.23 -0.37 18.71
N GLU A 51 23.20 -0.44 17.79
CA GLU A 51 23.83 0.73 17.20
C GLU A 51 23.18 1.06 15.87
N TRP A 52 23.17 2.34 15.52
CA TRP A 52 22.72 2.79 14.21
C TRP A 52 23.85 2.57 13.19
N THR A 53 23.59 1.74 12.18
CA THR A 53 24.58 1.32 11.18
C THR A 53 23.96 1.05 9.82
N LEU A 54 24.76 1.16 8.76
CA LEU A 54 24.37 0.80 7.39
C LEU A 54 24.90 -0.58 6.97
N ALA A 55 25.55 -1.33 7.87
CA ALA A 55 26.17 -2.62 7.56
C ALA A 55 25.16 -3.67 7.03
N ALA A 56 23.91 -3.63 7.49
CA ALA A 56 22.86 -4.51 7.00
C ALA A 56 22.52 -4.26 5.52
N TRP A 57 22.57 -3.01 5.08
CA TRP A 57 22.32 -2.64 3.68
C TRP A 57 23.44 -3.18 2.79
N THR A 58 24.70 -2.92 3.12
CA THR A 58 25.84 -3.39 2.33
C THR A 58 25.87 -4.92 2.25
N SER A 59 25.69 -5.62 3.37
CA SER A 59 25.71 -7.10 3.36
C SER A 59 24.56 -7.72 2.56
N THR A 60 23.38 -7.09 2.59
CA THR A 60 22.20 -7.59 1.87
C THR A 60 22.36 -7.45 0.36
N PHE A 61 22.84 -6.29 -0.11
CA PHE A 61 23.04 -6.02 -1.54
C PHE A 61 24.27 -6.72 -2.13
N ASP A 62 25.31 -6.95 -1.34
CA ASP A 62 26.48 -7.74 -1.77
C ASP A 62 26.17 -9.24 -1.87
N SER A 63 25.07 -9.70 -1.28
CA SER A 63 24.71 -11.11 -1.33
C SER A 63 24.22 -11.52 -2.74
N PRO A 64 24.77 -12.59 -3.34
CA PRO A 64 24.37 -13.04 -4.67
C PRO A 64 22.92 -13.56 -4.72
N GLY A 65 22.35 -13.92 -3.57
CA GLY A 65 20.95 -14.33 -3.45
C GLY A 65 19.98 -13.17 -3.68
N THR A 66 20.24 -12.01 -3.08
CA THR A 66 19.38 -10.81 -3.22
C THR A 66 19.32 -10.35 -4.68
N GLY A 67 20.47 -10.25 -5.36
CA GLY A 67 20.51 -9.83 -6.76
C GLY A 67 19.69 -10.74 -7.68
N ARG A 68 19.78 -12.07 -7.50
CA ARG A 68 19.00 -13.05 -8.25
C ARG A 68 17.51 -12.97 -7.92
N ALA A 69 17.16 -12.78 -6.66
CA ALA A 69 15.76 -12.64 -6.25
C ALA A 69 15.12 -11.38 -6.88
N MET A 70 15.85 -10.27 -6.91
CA MET A 70 15.38 -9.02 -7.53
C MET A 70 15.19 -9.18 -9.04
N SER A 71 16.15 -9.75 -9.76
CA SER A 71 16.02 -9.97 -11.21
C SER A 71 14.88 -10.92 -11.55
N ASN A 72 14.72 -12.00 -10.78
CA ASN A 72 13.61 -12.94 -10.95
C ASN A 72 12.25 -12.26 -10.72
N ALA A 73 12.11 -11.46 -9.66
CA ALA A 73 10.87 -10.73 -9.38
C ALA A 73 10.54 -9.71 -10.48
N LEU A 74 11.53 -8.99 -10.98
CA LEU A 74 11.36 -8.03 -12.09
C LEU A 74 10.95 -8.74 -13.38
N LEU A 75 11.65 -9.82 -13.77
CA LEU A 75 11.30 -10.58 -14.96
C LEU A 75 9.92 -11.22 -14.83
N LEU A 76 9.61 -11.81 -13.67
CA LEU A 76 8.32 -12.42 -13.41
C LEU A 76 7.19 -11.39 -13.50
N SER A 77 7.31 -10.26 -12.79
CA SER A 77 6.29 -9.21 -12.81
C SER A 77 6.10 -8.60 -14.20
N LEU A 78 7.18 -8.40 -14.95
CA LEU A 78 7.09 -7.86 -16.32
C LEU A 78 6.37 -8.82 -17.26
N VAL A 79 6.79 -10.09 -17.30
CA VAL A 79 6.21 -11.11 -18.19
C VAL A 79 4.74 -11.35 -17.85
N THR A 80 4.42 -11.47 -16.56
CA THR A 80 3.03 -11.68 -16.11
C THR A 80 2.15 -10.48 -16.40
N THR A 81 2.62 -9.26 -16.17
CA THR A 81 1.85 -8.03 -16.46
C THR A 81 1.61 -7.89 -17.96
N LEU A 82 2.62 -8.12 -18.80
CA LEU A 82 2.46 -8.08 -20.26
C LEU A 82 1.46 -9.12 -20.75
N ALA A 83 1.60 -10.37 -20.30
CA ALA A 83 0.70 -11.45 -20.68
C ALA A 83 -0.75 -11.14 -20.24
N ALA A 84 -0.94 -10.73 -18.99
CA ALA A 84 -2.25 -10.36 -18.46
C ALA A 84 -2.87 -9.17 -19.22
N THR A 85 -2.07 -8.15 -19.52
CA THR A 85 -2.53 -6.94 -20.24
C THR A 85 -2.94 -7.28 -21.67
N LEU A 86 -2.16 -8.09 -22.38
CA LEU A 86 -2.49 -8.51 -23.75
C LEU A 86 -3.76 -9.35 -23.80
N LEU A 87 -3.91 -10.29 -22.85
CA LEU A 87 -5.14 -11.09 -22.73
C LEU A 87 -6.34 -10.22 -22.40
N ALA A 88 -6.23 -9.33 -21.40
CA ALA A 88 -7.30 -8.42 -21.03
C ALA A 88 -7.68 -7.48 -22.18
N ALA A 89 -6.70 -6.94 -22.92
CA ALA A 89 -6.93 -6.10 -24.08
C ALA A 89 -7.63 -6.85 -25.21
N GLY A 90 -7.23 -8.11 -25.47
CA GLY A 90 -7.89 -8.96 -26.46
C GLY A 90 -9.35 -9.28 -26.10
N LEU A 91 -9.60 -9.61 -24.83
CA LEU A 91 -10.96 -9.85 -24.31
C LEU A 91 -11.81 -8.58 -24.35
N ALA A 92 -11.26 -7.43 -23.96
CA ALA A 92 -11.94 -6.14 -24.03
C ALA A 92 -12.29 -5.77 -25.48
N PHE A 93 -11.36 -5.98 -26.43
CA PHE A 93 -11.62 -5.73 -27.85
C PHE A 93 -12.73 -6.63 -28.39
N LEU A 94 -12.71 -7.92 -28.07
CA LEU A 94 -13.74 -8.87 -28.50
C LEU A 94 -15.12 -8.53 -27.90
N SER A 95 -15.16 -8.14 -26.63
CA SER A 95 -16.41 -7.75 -25.93
C SER A 95 -17.09 -6.52 -26.55
N GLU A 96 -16.29 -5.55 -27.03
CA GLU A 96 -16.81 -4.30 -27.61
C GLU A 96 -17.14 -4.43 -29.10
N ARG A 97 -16.38 -5.23 -29.85
CA ARG A 97 -16.49 -5.30 -31.32
C ARG A 97 -17.19 -6.55 -31.85
N THR A 98 -17.55 -7.52 -31.00
CA THR A 98 -18.25 -8.73 -31.43
C THR A 98 -19.45 -9.00 -30.53
N ASP A 99 -20.63 -9.22 -31.13
CA ASP A 99 -21.84 -9.69 -30.43
C ASP A 99 -21.65 -11.16 -29.99
N VAL A 100 -20.76 -11.38 -29.04
CA VAL A 100 -20.58 -12.68 -28.38
C VAL A 100 -21.66 -12.87 -27.32
N PRO A 101 -22.33 -14.05 -27.25
CA PRO A 101 -23.46 -14.29 -26.35
C PRO A 101 -23.10 -14.22 -24.84
N LEU A 102 -21.81 -14.06 -24.48
CA LEU A 102 -21.32 -13.91 -23.11
C LEU A 102 -21.02 -12.46 -22.67
N ARG A 103 -21.41 -11.43 -23.45
CA ARG A 103 -21.14 -10.01 -23.14
C ARG A 103 -21.59 -9.53 -21.75
N ARG A 104 -22.50 -10.23 -21.07
CA ARG A 104 -23.00 -9.88 -19.72
C ARG A 104 -22.29 -10.58 -18.56
N ALA A 105 -21.39 -11.52 -18.82
CA ALA A 105 -20.69 -12.29 -17.79
C ALA A 105 -19.26 -11.80 -17.49
N VAL A 106 -18.76 -10.84 -18.28
CA VAL A 106 -17.49 -10.11 -18.09
C VAL A 106 -17.82 -8.69 -17.69
#